data_AF-A0A5C7JCL6-F1
#
_entry.id   AF-A0A5C7JCL6-F1
#
_cell.length_a   1.000
_cell.length_b   1.000
_cell.length_c   1.000
_cell.angle_alpha   90.00
_cell.angle_beta   90.00
_cell.angle_gamma   90.00
#
_symmetry.space_group_name_H-M   'P 1'
#
loop_
_entity.id
_entity.type
_entity.pdbx_description
1 polymer ?
#
loop_
_entity_poly.entity_id
_entity_poly.type
_entity_poly.pdbx_seq_one_letter_code
_entity_poly.pdbx_strand_id
1 'polypeptide(L)'
;MSKYLEYIKLLPKGLANIDKVFEGIVNETKLKYKTLSEDQQAEIIKRRVICQACPLNSINALESKEYKDLFGVNYKTDREDEHCSICSCNLILKTSSLGSDCGLSYYNETHPDNIQELKFTKYNKQ
;
A
#
# COMPACT_ATOMS: atom_id res chain seq x y z
N MET A 1 -5.08 -10.81 17.28
CA MET A 1 -3.62 -10.78 17.51
C MET A 1 -3.40 -9.76 18.63
N SER A 2 -2.17 -9.29 18.89
CA SER A 2 -2.02 -8.06 19.68
C SER A 2 -1.64 -6.94 18.71
N LYS A 3 -2.32 -5.79 18.79
CA LYS A 3 -2.06 -4.59 17.97
C LYS A 3 -0.57 -4.25 17.89
N TYR A 4 0.12 -4.30 19.03
CA TYR A 4 1.57 -4.00 19.09
C TYR A 4 2.42 -4.99 18.30
N LEU A 5 2.06 -6.28 18.30
CA LEU A 5 2.80 -7.30 17.54
C LEU A 5 2.69 -7.07 16.04
N GLU A 6 1.52 -6.62 15.55
CA GLU A 6 1.36 -6.29 14.14
C GLU A 6 2.27 -5.11 13.73
N TYR A 7 2.34 -4.05 14.53
CA TYR A 7 3.24 -2.93 14.26
C TYR A 7 4.72 -3.32 14.36
N ILE A 8 5.12 -4.15 15.33
CA ILE A 8 6.51 -4.63 15.45
C ILE A 8 6.91 -5.44 14.22
N LYS A 9 6.01 -6.26 13.66
CA LYS A 9 6.25 -7.01 12.43
C LYS A 9 6.48 -6.12 11.20
N LEU A 10 6.10 -4.83 11.25
CA LEU A 10 6.36 -3.89 10.16
C LEU A 10 7.81 -3.39 10.16
N LEU A 11 8.51 -3.39 11.31
CA LEU A 11 9.85 -2.81 11.42
C LEU A 11 10.85 -3.39 10.40
N PRO A 12 10.96 -4.73 10.22
CA PRO A 12 11.89 -5.29 9.23
C PRO A 12 11.52 -4.88 7.79
N LYS A 13 10.22 -4.90 7.46
CA LYS A 13 9.72 -4.52 6.13
C LYS A 13 9.94 -3.03 5.84
N GLY A 14 9.74 -2.18 6.84
CA GLY A 14 9.98 -0.75 6.76
C GLY A 14 11.47 -0.43 6.56
N LEU A 15 12.36 -1.10 7.30
CA LEU A 15 13.81 -0.95 7.14
C LEU A 15 14.29 -1.40 5.75
N ALA A 16 13.76 -2.51 5.23
CA ALA A 16 14.11 -3.01 3.89
C ALA A 16 13.64 -2.07 2.75
N ASN A 17 12.74 -1.12 3.03
CA ASN A 17 12.16 -0.19 2.06
C ASN A 17 12.19 1.26 2.57
N ILE A 18 13.23 1.60 3.34
CA ILE A 18 13.29 2.87 4.08
C ILE A 18 13.29 4.08 3.15
N ASP A 19 13.87 3.95 1.97
CA ASP A 19 13.87 4.93 0.89
C ASP A 19 12.44 5.26 0.43
N LYS A 20 11.62 4.25 0.19
CA LYS A 20 10.21 4.39 -0.21
C LYS A 20 9.36 4.97 0.91
N VAL A 21 9.59 4.54 2.16
CA VAL A 21 8.89 5.09 3.33
C VAL A 21 9.20 6.57 3.49
N PHE A 22 10.48 6.96 3.40
CA PHE A 22 10.90 8.34 3.49
C PHE A 22 10.36 9.20 2.34
N GLU A 23 10.38 8.68 1.11
CA GLU A 23 9.75 9.32 -0.04
C GLU A 23 8.27 9.60 0.22
N GLY A 24 7.53 8.60 0.72
CA GLY A 24 6.12 8.75 1.08
C GLY A 24 5.88 9.86 2.11
N ILE A 25 6.70 9.94 3.16
CA ILE A 25 6.61 10.99 4.20
C ILE A 25 6.88 12.38 3.60
N VAL A 26 7.94 12.51 2.80
CA VAL A 26 8.33 13.78 2.17
C VAL A 26 7.24 14.25 1.20
N ASN A 27 6.73 13.37 0.34
CA ASN A 27 5.69 13.72 -0.62
C ASN A 27 4.36 14.02 0.07
N GLU A 28 4.01 13.33 1.16
CA GLU A 28 2.83 13.67 1.95
C GLU A 28 2.90 15.08 2.51
N THR A 29 4.08 15.43 3.05
CA THR A 29 4.34 16.77 3.57
C THR A 29 4.21 17.80 2.45
N LYS A 30 4.84 17.55 1.30
CA LYS A 30 4.74 18.43 0.13
C LYS A 30 3.31 18.57 -0.39
N LEU A 31 2.52 17.49 -0.40
CA LEU A 31 1.11 17.52 -0.77
C LEU A 31 0.31 18.43 0.18
N LYS A 32 0.52 18.30 1.50
CA LYS A 32 -0.12 19.14 2.52
C LYS A 32 0.21 20.63 2.36
N TYR A 33 1.44 20.95 1.98
CA TYR A 33 1.88 22.33 1.73
C TYR A 33 1.72 22.78 0.27
N LYS A 34 1.09 21.96 -0.59
CA LYS A 34 0.86 22.24 -2.02
C LYS A 34 2.15 22.58 -2.80
N THR A 35 3.26 21.90 -2.47
CA THR A 35 4.57 22.10 -3.12
C THR A 35 4.95 20.98 -4.11
N LEU A 36 4.08 19.99 -4.31
CA LEU A 36 4.18 19.03 -5.42
C LEU A 36 3.62 19.64 -6.72
N SER A 37 4.10 19.17 -7.87
CA SER A 37 3.46 19.52 -9.15
C SER A 37 2.02 19.00 -9.20
N GLU A 38 1.16 19.62 -10.01
CA GLU A 38 -0.24 19.20 -10.14
C GLU A 38 -0.37 17.73 -10.56
N ASP A 39 0.46 17.27 -11.49
CA ASP A 39 0.47 15.86 -11.93
C ASP A 39 0.82 14.89 -10.79
N GLN A 40 1.78 15.27 -9.94
CA GLN A 40 2.15 14.45 -8.78
C GLN A 40 1.02 14.40 -7.75
N GLN A 41 0.35 15.54 -7.50
CA GLN A 41 -0.80 15.59 -6.61
C GLN A 41 -1.95 14.71 -7.14
N ALA A 42 -2.26 14.84 -8.43
CA ALA A 42 -3.29 14.06 -9.10
C ALA A 42 -3.00 12.56 -9.04
N GLU A 43 -1.75 12.16 -9.26
CA GLU A 43 -1.34 10.75 -9.17
C GLU A 43 -1.49 10.20 -7.74
N ILE A 44 -1.08 10.95 -6.71
CA ILE A 44 -1.27 10.51 -5.31
C ILE A 44 -2.76 10.33 -5.00
N ILE A 45 -3.60 11.30 -5.39
CA ILE A 45 -5.05 11.23 -5.17
C ILE A 45 -5.65 10.02 -5.91
N LYS A 46 -5.28 9.83 -7.18
CA LYS A 46 -5.71 8.67 -7.98
C LYS A 46 -5.32 7.35 -7.29
N ARG A 47 -4.07 7.21 -6.83
CA ARG A 47 -3.60 6.02 -6.11
C ARG A 47 -4.36 5.77 -4.82
N ARG A 48 -4.73 6.82 -4.08
CA ARG A 48 -5.55 6.72 -2.87
C ARG A 48 -6.93 6.17 -3.18
N VAL A 49 -7.61 6.73 -4.16
CA VAL A 49 -8.93 6.25 -4.58
C VAL A 49 -8.87 4.78 -5.00
N ILE A 50 -7.85 4.40 -5.79
CA ILE A 50 -7.60 3.00 -6.18
C ILE A 50 -7.41 2.12 -4.94
N CYS A 51 -6.56 2.53 -3.99
CA CYS A 51 -6.27 1.75 -2.80
C CYS A 51 -7.46 1.67 -1.83
N GLN A 52 -8.30 2.69 -1.73
CA GLN A 52 -9.49 2.70 -0.87
C GLN A 52 -10.60 1.81 -1.44
N ALA A 53 -10.74 1.73 -2.77
CA ALA A 53 -11.70 0.84 -3.42
C ALA A 53 -11.18 -0.61 -3.57
N CYS A 54 -9.87 -0.83 -3.40
CA CYS A 54 -9.25 -2.14 -3.63
C CYS A 54 -9.80 -3.20 -2.65
N PRO A 55 -10.18 -4.40 -3.12
CA PRO A 55 -10.60 -5.51 -2.25
C PRO A 55 -9.51 -5.99 -1.27
N LEU A 56 -8.27 -5.56 -1.46
CA LEU A 56 -7.10 -5.87 -0.63
C LEU A 56 -6.68 -4.69 0.28
N ASN A 57 -7.49 -3.65 0.36
CA ASN A 57 -7.41 -2.66 1.44
C ASN A 57 -7.78 -3.33 2.77
N SER A 58 -7.14 -2.95 3.88
CA SER A 58 -7.39 -3.54 5.19
C SER A 58 -8.84 -3.49 5.63
N ILE A 59 -9.58 -2.43 5.28
CA ILE A 59 -11.02 -2.30 5.58
C ILE A 59 -11.83 -3.29 4.73
N ASN A 60 -11.61 -3.30 3.41
CA ASN A 60 -12.38 -4.13 2.49
C ASN A 60 -12.03 -5.62 2.60
N ALA A 61 -10.77 -5.92 2.92
CA ALA A 61 -10.24 -7.28 2.99
C ALA A 61 -10.90 -8.14 4.07
N LEU A 62 -11.49 -7.52 5.10
CA LEU A 62 -12.23 -8.22 6.16
C LEU A 62 -13.36 -9.09 5.60
N GLU A 63 -13.99 -8.64 4.52
CA GLU A 63 -15.13 -9.31 3.86
C GLU A 63 -14.88 -9.62 2.38
N SER A 64 -13.67 -9.34 1.88
CA SER A 64 -13.32 -9.49 0.47
C SER A 64 -13.26 -10.95 0.03
N LYS A 65 -14.06 -11.28 -0.99
CA LYS A 65 -13.94 -12.56 -1.69
C LYS A 65 -12.57 -12.74 -2.35
N GLU A 66 -12.03 -11.68 -2.98
CA GLU A 66 -10.71 -11.74 -3.63
C GLU A 66 -9.61 -12.09 -2.63
N TYR A 67 -9.61 -11.50 -1.43
CA TYR A 67 -8.65 -11.85 -0.39
C TYR A 67 -8.80 -13.32 0.03
N LYS A 68 -10.03 -13.76 0.27
CA LYS A 68 -10.32 -15.14 0.69
C LYS A 68 -9.92 -16.15 -0.38
N ASP A 69 -10.13 -15.84 -1.65
CA ASP A 69 -9.76 -16.71 -2.77
C ASP A 69 -8.22 -16.81 -2.89
N LEU A 70 -7.49 -15.74 -2.60
CA LEU A 70 -6.01 -15.72 -2.63
C LEU A 70 -5.36 -16.44 -1.44
N PHE A 71 -5.93 -16.35 -0.24
CA PHE A 71 -5.29 -16.84 0.99
C PHE A 71 -6.03 -17.99 1.68
N GLY A 72 -7.21 -18.39 1.18
CA GLY A 72 -8.08 -19.41 1.77
C GLY A 72 -8.75 -19.00 3.09
N VAL A 73 -8.48 -17.79 3.59
CA VAL A 73 -8.95 -17.29 4.88
C VAL A 73 -9.41 -15.84 4.77
N ASN A 74 -10.32 -15.44 5.66
CA ASN A 74 -10.69 -14.03 5.78
C ASN A 74 -9.54 -13.24 6.41
N TYR A 75 -9.36 -12.00 5.96
CA TYR A 75 -8.37 -11.11 6.54
C TYR A 75 -8.71 -10.77 7.99
N LYS A 76 -7.68 -10.61 8.82
CA LYS A 76 -7.80 -10.18 10.21
C LYS A 76 -6.65 -9.25 10.55
N THR A 77 -6.94 -8.17 11.26
CA THR A 77 -5.95 -7.22 11.77
C THR A 77 -6.52 -6.51 13.00
N ASP A 78 -5.64 -6.15 13.93
CA ASP A 78 -5.95 -5.26 15.06
C ASP A 78 -5.35 -3.85 14.86
N ARG A 79 -4.83 -3.54 13.67
CA ARG A 79 -4.34 -2.21 13.32
C ARG A 79 -5.51 -1.25 13.08
N GLU A 80 -5.32 0.00 13.49
CA GLU A 80 -6.32 1.06 13.34
C GLU A 80 -6.11 1.91 12.09
N ASP A 81 -4.92 1.83 11.47
CA ASP A 81 -4.62 2.58 10.25
C ASP A 81 -5.11 1.84 9.00
N GLU A 82 -5.57 2.57 7.99
CA GLU A 82 -5.81 1.99 6.67
C GLU A 82 -4.49 1.55 6.04
N HIS A 83 -4.44 0.30 5.61
CA HIS A 83 -3.24 -0.28 5.03
C HIS A 83 -3.58 -1.32 3.97
N CYS A 84 -2.57 -1.83 3.28
CA CYS A 84 -2.75 -2.92 2.33
C CYS A 84 -2.62 -4.26 3.06
N SER A 85 -3.56 -5.19 2.87
CA SER A 85 -3.47 -6.53 3.47
C SER A 85 -2.36 -7.39 2.86
N ILE A 86 -1.84 -7.01 1.69
CA ILE A 86 -0.73 -7.68 1.00
C ILE A 86 0.63 -7.20 1.50
N CYS A 87 0.96 -5.91 1.27
CA CYS A 87 2.28 -5.38 1.61
C CYS A 87 2.37 -4.82 3.03
N SER A 88 1.25 -4.72 3.75
CA SER A 88 1.14 -4.13 5.09
C SER A 88 1.43 -2.62 5.17
N CYS A 89 1.75 -1.95 4.06
CA CYS A 89 2.04 -0.53 4.06
C CYS A 89 0.79 0.31 4.35
N ASN A 90 0.97 1.35 5.17
CA ASN A 90 -0.02 2.38 5.41
C ASN A 90 -0.46 3.04 4.10
N LEU A 91 -1.77 3.29 3.95
CA LEU A 91 -2.37 3.81 2.72
C LEU A 91 -1.83 5.18 2.32
N ILE A 92 -1.67 6.10 3.28
CA ILE A 92 -1.19 7.46 3.02
C ILE A 92 0.25 7.40 2.51
N LEU A 93 1.13 6.73 3.25
CA LEU A 93 2.55 6.67 2.90
C LEU A 93 2.79 5.93 1.57
N LYS A 94 2.12 4.81 1.33
CA LYS A 94 2.32 4.03 0.09
C LYS A 94 1.82 4.78 -1.16
N THR A 95 0.75 5.54 -1.03
CA THR A 95 0.17 6.28 -2.17
C THR A 95 0.97 7.54 -2.48
N SER A 96 1.63 8.10 -1.46
CA SER A 96 2.54 9.24 -1.59
C SER A 96 3.96 8.86 -2.03
N SER A 97 4.37 7.58 -1.95
CA SER A 97 5.63 7.10 -2.55
C SER A 97 5.46 6.90 -4.06
N LEU A 98 5.85 7.91 -4.84
CA LEU A 98 5.66 7.95 -6.28
C LEU A 98 6.58 6.97 -7.01
N GLY A 99 7.78 6.71 -6.48
CA GLY A 99 8.73 5.73 -7.00
C GLY A 99 8.33 4.25 -6.78
N SER A 100 7.22 3.99 -6.09
CA SER A 100 6.78 2.62 -5.77
C SER A 100 5.71 2.10 -6.72
N ASP A 101 5.81 0.81 -7.05
CA ASP A 101 4.73 0.02 -7.64
C ASP A 101 3.68 -0.38 -6.58
N CYS A 102 2.53 -0.87 -7.06
CA CYS A 102 1.53 -1.48 -6.19
C CYS A 102 2.13 -2.65 -5.39
N GLY A 103 1.74 -2.78 -4.11
CA GLY A 103 2.23 -3.82 -3.21
C GLY A 103 1.97 -5.27 -3.65
N LEU A 104 1.13 -5.48 -4.67
CA LEU A 104 1.00 -6.78 -5.34
C LEU A 104 2.29 -7.21 -6.06
N SER A 105 3.22 -6.29 -6.35
CA SER A 105 4.54 -6.66 -6.88
C SER A 105 5.27 -7.63 -5.95
N TYR A 106 5.26 -7.37 -4.63
CA TYR A 106 5.83 -8.27 -3.63
C TYR A 106 5.12 -9.63 -3.56
N TYR A 107 3.79 -9.64 -3.76
CA TYR A 107 3.04 -10.90 -3.82
C TYR A 107 3.47 -11.72 -5.03
N ASN A 108 3.53 -11.08 -6.20
CA ASN A 108 3.90 -11.70 -7.47
C ASN A 108 5.33 -12.27 -7.46
N GLU A 109 6.27 -11.60 -6.80
CA GLU A 109 7.65 -12.10 -6.61
C GLU A 109 7.70 -13.43 -5.85
N THR A 110 6.74 -13.67 -4.94
CA THR A 110 6.69 -14.87 -4.09
C THR A 110 5.68 -15.91 -4.57
N HIS A 111 4.83 -15.57 -5.55
CA HIS A 111 3.76 -16.40 -6.09
C HIS A 111 3.76 -16.35 -7.63
N PRO A 112 4.82 -16.83 -8.31
CA PRO A 112 4.98 -16.71 -9.76
C PRO A 112 3.90 -17.44 -10.56
N ASP A 113 3.30 -18.49 -10.00
CA ASP A 113 2.24 -19.27 -10.66
C ASP A 113 0.83 -18.65 -10.51
N ASN A 114 0.69 -17.57 -9.74
CA ASN A 114 -0.59 -16.91 -9.49
C ASN A 114 -0.45 -15.37 -9.50
N ILE A 115 0.10 -14.84 -10.59
CA ILE A 115 0.36 -13.41 -10.75
C ILE A 115 -0.95 -12.61 -10.69
N GLN A 116 -0.94 -11.56 -9.87
CA GLN A 116 -2.03 -10.58 -9.75
C GLN A 116 -1.69 -9.30 -10.53
N GLU A 117 -2.68 -8.70 -11.18
CA GLU A 117 -2.50 -7.44 -11.88
C GLU A 117 -2.22 -6.28 -10.91
N LEU A 118 -1.16 -5.52 -11.19
CA LEU A 118 -0.82 -4.34 -10.39
C LEU A 118 -1.86 -3.24 -10.60
N LYS A 119 -2.40 -2.69 -9.50
CA LYS A 119 -3.41 -1.63 -9.57
C LYS A 119 -2.83 -0.26 -9.98
N PHE A 120 -1.51 -0.10 -9.86
CA PHE A 120 -0.73 1.03 -10.36
C PHE A 120 0.75 0.63 -10.41
N THR A 121 1.53 1.37 -11.20
CA THR A 121 2.99 1.25 -11.29
C THR A 121 3.65 2.53 -10.81
N LYS A 122 4.99 2.52 -10.65
CA LYS A 122 5.78 3.71 -10.33
C LYS A 122 5.44 4.86 -11.28
N TYR A 123 5.36 6.06 -10.72
CA TYR A 123 5.05 7.27 -11.49
C TYR A 123 6.26 7.61 -12.37
N ASN A 124 6.06 7.55 -13.67
CA ASN A 124 7.02 8.08 -14.64
C ASN A 124 6.63 9.53 -14.91
N LYS A 125 7.55 10.47 -14.68
CA LYS A 125 7.36 11.86 -15.11
C LYS A 125 7.11 11.85 -16.62
N GLN A 126 5.97 12.42 -17.03
CA GLN A 126 5.73 12.74 -18.44
C GLN A 126 6.57 13.93 -18.86
#